data_AF-A0A952FQ08-F1
#
_entry.id   AF-A0A952FQ08-F1
#
_cell.length_a   1.000
_cell.length_b   1.000
_cell.length_c   1.000
_cell.angle_alpha   90.00
_cell.angle_beta   90.00
_cell.angle_gamma   90.00
#
_symmetry.space_group_name_H-M   'P 1'
#
loop_
_entity.id
_entity.type
_entity.pdbx_description
1 polymer ?
#
loop_
_entity_poly.entity_id
_entity_poly.type
_entity_poly.pdbx_seq_one_letter_code
_entity_poly.pdbx_strand_id
1 'polypeptide(L)' 'MSFTTRPLSGLLGLEISGLDLAGPPDDATFARVKSLFEANSVVVFRDQRITPEQHIAFSRRFGELEIHVQ' A
#
# COMPACT_ATOMS: atom_id res chain seq x y z
N MET A 1 -1.65 13.55 -2.26
CA MET A 1 -2.08 13.47 -0.83
C MET A 1 -0.88 13.48 0.12
N SER A 2 -1.06 13.80 1.41
CA SER A 2 -0.02 13.71 2.45
C SER A 2 -0.26 12.51 3.37
N PHE A 3 0.81 11.78 3.71
CA PHE A 3 0.79 10.66 4.66
C PHE A 3 2.08 10.70 5.49
N THR A 4 2.05 10.04 6.65
CA THR A 4 3.20 9.91 7.54
C THR A 4 3.71 8.49 7.54
N THR A 5 4.97 8.30 7.93
CA THR A 5 5.62 6.99 7.94
C THR A 5 6.27 6.71 9.29
N ARG A 6 6.22 5.46 9.73
CA ARG A 6 6.82 5.01 11.00
C ARG A 6 7.50 3.65 10.80
N PRO A 7 8.78 3.47 11.18
CA PRO A 7 9.43 2.16 11.14
C PRO A 7 8.73 1.15 12.06
N LEU A 8 8.57 -0.09 11.60
CA LEU A 8 7.88 -1.13 12.38
C LEU A 8 8.80 -1.81 13.40
N SER A 9 10.00 -2.26 13.02
CA SER A 9 11.07 -2.67 13.95
C SER A 9 12.38 -3.04 13.24
N GLY A 10 13.52 -2.85 13.92
CA GLY A 10 14.81 -3.49 13.61
C GLY A 10 15.45 -3.10 12.29
N LEU A 11 15.09 -3.79 11.20
CA LEU A 11 15.77 -3.76 9.90
C LEU A 11 14.83 -3.71 8.69
N LEU A 12 13.51 -3.94 8.87
CA LEU A 12 12.56 -4.05 7.77
C LEU A 12 11.18 -3.51 8.18
N GLY A 13 10.40 -3.10 7.19
CA GLY A 13 9.00 -2.77 7.38
C GLY A 13 8.74 -1.31 7.74
N LEU A 14 7.80 -0.71 7.02
CA LEU A 14 7.35 0.66 7.24
C LEU A 14 5.83 0.70 7.40
N GLU A 15 5.35 1.37 8.43
CA GLU A 15 3.94 1.70 8.59
C GLU A 15 3.66 3.03 7.87
N ILE A 16 2.58 3.07 7.08
CA ILE A 16 2.06 4.29 6.46
C ILE A 16 0.72 4.63 7.10
N SER A 17 0.58 5.87 7.55
CA SER A 17 -0.63 6.39 8.21
C SER A 17 -1.15 7.65 7.53
N GLY A 18 -2.48 7.79 7.49
CA GLY A 18 -3.16 8.92 6.84
C GLY A 18 -3.47 8.72 5.37
N LEU A 19 -3.31 7.48 4.86
CA LEU A 19 -3.73 7.10 3.51
C LEU A 19 -4.95 6.17 3.61
N ASP A 20 -6.01 6.51 2.89
CA ASP A 20 -7.22 5.69 2.78
C ASP A 20 -7.20 4.96 1.43
N LEU A 21 -7.17 3.64 1.45
CA LEU A 21 -7.17 2.79 0.27
C LEU A 21 -8.57 2.54 -0.30
N ALA A 22 -9.64 2.96 0.38
CA ALA A 22 -10.99 2.90 -0.15
C ALA A 22 -11.16 3.84 -1.37
N GLY A 23 -10.42 4.95 -1.38
CA GLY A 23 -10.21 5.78 -2.56
C GLY A 23 -8.84 5.48 -3.18
N PRO A 24 -8.74 4.99 -4.42
CA PRO A 24 -7.44 4.69 -5.01
C PRO A 24 -6.55 5.95 -5.01
N PRO A 25 -5.31 5.88 -4.47
CA PRO A 25 -4.44 7.05 -4.39
C PRO A 25 -4.13 7.62 -5.78
N ASP A 26 -3.88 8.92 -5.88
CA ASP A 26 -3.37 9.52 -7.11
C ASP A 26 -1.99 8.93 -7.51
N ASP A 27 -1.58 9.11 -8.76
CA ASP A 27 -0.35 8.52 -9.29
C ASP A 27 0.91 8.96 -8.55
N ALA A 28 0.97 10.24 -8.16
CA ALA A 28 2.10 10.79 -7.41
C ALA A 28 2.21 10.15 -6.00
N THR A 29 1.07 9.95 -5.34
CA THR A 29 0.98 9.32 -4.02
C THR A 29 1.35 7.85 -4.13
N PHE A 30 0.86 7.14 -5.15
CA PHE A 30 1.22 5.74 -5.38
C PHE A 30 2.70 5.57 -5.69
N ALA A 31 3.30 6.44 -6.51
CA ALA A 31 4.73 6.38 -6.82
C ALA A 31 5.59 6.50 -5.55
N ARG A 32 5.17 7.37 -4.59
CA ARG A 32 5.82 7.48 -3.28
C ARG A 32 5.65 6.20 -2.45
N VAL A 33 4.45 5.62 -2.41
CA VAL A 33 4.18 4.36 -1.73
C VAL A 33 5.04 3.22 -2.30
N LYS A 34 5.10 3.09 -3.63
CA LYS A 34 5.91 2.08 -4.32
C LYS A 34 7.39 2.23 -3.99
N SER A 35 7.92 3.45 -4.00
CA SER A 35 9.32 3.72 -3.64
C SER A 35 9.62 3.32 -2.18
N LEU A 36 8.69 3.59 -1.26
CA LEU A 36 8.83 3.18 0.14
C LEU A 36 8.78 1.66 0.30
N PHE A 37 7.93 0.98 -0.47
CA PHE A 37 7.86 -0.47 -0.51
C PHE A 37 9.17 -1.09 -1.00
N GLU A 38 9.74 -0.57 -2.10
CA GLU A 38 11.02 -1.02 -2.63
C GLU A 38 12.16 -0.83 -1.63
N ALA A 39 12.17 0.28 -0.89
CA ALA A 39 13.21 0.58 0.09
C ALA A 39 13.09 -0.21 1.41
N ASN A 40 11.87 -0.61 1.81
CA ASN A 40 11.63 -1.20 3.14
C ASN A 40 11.15 -2.67 3.09
N SER A 41 10.99 -3.22 1.89
CA SER A 41 10.50 -4.58 1.56
C SER A 41 9.08 -4.90 2.01
N VAL A 42 8.59 -4.26 3.07
CA VAL A 42 7.26 -4.46 3.63
C VAL A 42 6.68 -3.09 3.97
N VAL A 43 5.43 -2.86 3.60
CA VAL A 43 4.67 -1.66 3.98
C VAL A 43 3.34 -2.09 4.58
N VAL A 44 2.97 -1.47 5.70
CA VAL A 44 1.71 -1.76 6.40
C VAL A 44 0.84 -0.51 6.41
N PHE A 45 -0.42 -0.68 5.97
CA PHE A 45 -1.48 0.31 6.08
C PHE A 45 -2.41 -0.13 7.20
N ARG A 46 -2.55 0.66 8.27
CA ARG A 46 -3.47 0.37 9.37
C ARG A 46 -4.86 0.95 9.12
N ASP A 47 -5.84 0.39 9.82
CA ASP A 47 -7.23 0.89 9.88
C ASP A 47 -7.95 0.98 8.53
N GLN A 48 -7.59 0.09 7.59
CA GLN A 48 -8.20 0.04 6.27
C GLN A 48 -9.51 -0.76 6.30
N ARG A 49 -10.60 -0.13 5.88
CA ARG A 49 -11.89 -0.79 5.64
C ARG A 49 -12.16 -0.74 4.14
N ILE A 50 -11.71 -1.77 3.43
CA ILE A 50 -11.81 -1.86 1.97
C ILE A 50 -12.60 -3.08 1.52
N THR A 51 -13.33 -2.95 0.42
CA THR A 51 -13.98 -4.09 -0.24
C THR A 51 -12.95 -4.94 -0.99
N PRO A 52 -13.28 -6.19 -1.35
CA PRO A 52 -12.42 -7.02 -2.19
C PRO A 52 -12.04 -6.34 -3.51
N GLU A 53 -12.97 -5.62 -4.14
CA GLU A 53 -12.73 -4.90 -5.41
C GLU A 53 -11.74 -3.75 -5.23
N GLN A 54 -11.84 -3.02 -4.11
CA GLN A 54 -10.89 -1.95 -3.77
C GLN A 54 -9.50 -2.51 -3.48
N HIS A 55 -9.42 -3.65 -2.77
CA HIS A 55 -8.16 -4.35 -2.55
C HIS A 55 -7.52 -4.79 -3.87
N ILE A 56 -8.31 -5.41 -4.77
CA ILE A 56 -7.86 -5.79 -6.12
C ILE A 56 -7.38 -4.58 -6.91
N ALA A 57 -8.14 -3.48 -6.90
CA ALA A 57 -7.81 -2.25 -7.62
C ALA A 57 -6.47 -1.65 -7.14
N PHE A 58 -6.23 -1.64 -5.83
CA PHE A 58 -4.95 -1.20 -5.27
C PHE A 58 -3.81 -2.15 -5.64
N SER A 59 -4.01 -3.46 -5.49
CA SER A 59 -2.96 -4.46 -5.75
C SER A 59 -2.54 -4.52 -7.22
N ARG A 60 -3.46 -4.29 -8.17
CA ARG A 60 -3.16 -4.18 -9.61
C ARG A 60 -2.16 -3.07 -9.96
N ARG A 61 -2.00 -2.07 -9.08
CA ARG A 61 -1.04 -1.00 -9.31
C ARG A 61 0.41 -1.44 -9.13
N PHE A 62 0.64 -2.56 -8.44
CA PHE A 62 1.97 -3.14 -8.27
C PHE A 62 2.38 -4.05 -9.45
N GLY A 63 1.42 -4.46 -10.28
CA GLY A 63 1.65 -5.36 -11.41
C GLY A 63 0.42 -6.20 -11.72
N GLU A 64 0.60 -7.19 -12.60
CA GLU A 64 -0.44 -8.17 -12.88
C GLU A 64 -0.76 -9.00 -11.62
N LEU A 65 -2.05 -9.25 -11.40
CA LEU A 65 -2.48 -10.09 -10.29
C LEU A 65 -2.41 -11.56 -10.69
N GLU A 66 -1.80 -12.36 -9.85
CA GLU A 66 -1.92 -13.81 -9.92
C GLU A 66 -3.37 -14.22 -9.67
N ILE A 67 -3.96 -14.96 -10.61
CA ILE A 67 -5.32 -15.46 -10.48
C ILE A 67 -5.28 -16.72 -9.62
N HIS A 68 -5.72 -16.61 -8.37
CA HIS A 68 -5.90 -17.76 -7.50
C HIS A 68 -7.27 -18.40 -7.78
N VAL A 69 -7.30 -19.49 -8.53
CA VAL A 69 -8.49 -20.35 -8.65
C VAL A 69 -8.43 -21.34 -7.50
N GLN A 70 -9.27 -21.15 -6.48
CA GLN A 70 -9.49 -22.17 -5.44
C GLN A 70 -10.56 -23.16 -5.87
#